data_AF-A0A147DN69-F1
#
_entry.id   AF-A0A147DN69-F1
#
_cell.length_a   1.000
_cell.length_b   1.000
_cell.length_c   1.000
_cell.angle_alpha   90.00
_cell.angle_beta   90.00
_cell.angle_gamma   90.00
#
_symmetry.space_group_name_H-M   'P 1'
#
loop_
_entity.id
_entity.type
_entity.pdbx_description
1 polymer ?
#
loop_
_entity_poly.entity_id
_entity_poly.type
_entity_poly.pdbx_seq_one_letter_code
_entity_poly.pdbx_strand_id
1 'polypeptide(L)'
;MSTEQLEKRLRRRSIHRSRSTALAVTLIIVVLVAAWIGTEAVLKAIGQRPLLADPQTVTDTALQPDAAFTTIAEIIAVVLVILGIILIVLAVKPGR
;
A
#
# COMPACT_ATOMS: atom_id res chain seq x y z
N MET A 1 -9.05 34.56 -25.78
CA MET A 1 -9.17 33.64 -24.62
C MET A 1 -8.04 33.97 -23.67
N SER A 2 -8.32 34.47 -22.46
CA SER A 2 -7.26 34.93 -21.55
C SER A 2 -6.45 33.75 -21.02
N THR A 3 -5.15 33.94 -20.86
CA THR A 3 -4.18 32.97 -20.32
C THR A 3 -4.64 32.37 -18.98
N GLU A 4 -5.27 33.19 -18.15
CA GLU A 4 -6.01 32.85 -16.92
C GLU A 4 -6.99 31.67 -17.07
N GLN A 5 -7.80 31.64 -18.14
CA GLN A 5 -8.79 30.58 -18.34
C GLN A 5 -8.15 29.27 -18.81
N LEU A 6 -7.05 29.35 -19.58
CA LEU A 6 -6.28 28.19 -20.00
C LEU A 6 -5.53 27.59 -18.81
N GLU A 7 -4.91 28.43 -17.96
CA GLU A 7 -4.25 28.00 -16.73
C GLU A 7 -5.22 27.33 -15.77
N LYS A 8 -6.40 27.91 -15.50
CA LYS A 8 -7.42 27.28 -14.63
C LYS A 8 -7.83 25.89 -15.13
N ARG A 9 -7.97 25.72 -16.45
CA ARG A 9 -8.31 24.42 -17.07
C ARG A 9 -7.18 23.41 -16.96
N LEU A 10 -5.94 23.84 -17.23
CA LEU A 10 -4.74 22.99 -17.12
C LEU A 10 -4.48 22.59 -15.67
N ARG A 11 -4.67 23.51 -14.72
CA ARG A 11 -4.50 23.26 -13.27
C ARG A 11 -5.49 22.21 -12.75
N ARG A 12 -6.75 22.26 -13.18
CA ARG A 12 -7.74 21.22 -12.82
C ARG A 12 -7.36 19.85 -13.38
N ARG A 13 -6.77 19.80 -14.58
CA ARG A 13 -6.35 18.56 -15.25
C ARG A 13 -5.05 17.99 -14.69
N SER A 14 -4.11 18.85 -14.29
CA SER A 14 -2.78 18.46 -13.79
C SER A 14 -2.81 17.98 -12.34
N ILE A 15 -3.72 18.51 -11.51
CA ILE A 15 -3.86 18.11 -10.09
C ILE A 15 -4.33 16.65 -9.96
N HIS A 16 -5.19 16.17 -10.86
CA HIS A 16 -5.80 14.85 -10.71
C HIS A 16 -5.02 13.71 -11.38
N ARG A 17 -4.23 13.96 -12.44
CA ARG A 17 -3.72 12.87 -13.29
C ARG A 17 -2.38 12.30 -12.85
N SER A 18 -1.49 13.10 -12.28
CA SER A 18 -0.10 12.68 -12.00
C SER A 18 0.09 12.00 -10.64
N ARG A 19 -0.75 12.33 -9.64
CA ARG A 19 -0.59 11.84 -8.26
C ARG A 19 -1.67 10.84 -7.82
N SER A 20 -2.79 10.79 -8.53
CA SER A 20 -3.91 9.93 -8.15
C SER A 20 -3.56 8.44 -8.20
N THR A 21 -2.73 7.99 -9.15
CA THR A 21 -2.39 6.57 -9.25
C THR A 21 -1.51 6.08 -8.11
N ALA A 22 -0.43 6.79 -7.76
CA ALA A 22 0.41 6.42 -6.62
C ALA A 22 -0.40 6.45 -5.32
N LEU A 23 -1.22 7.48 -5.13
CA LEU A 23 -2.07 7.63 -3.96
C LEU A 23 -3.15 6.54 -3.88
N ALA A 24 -3.76 6.18 -5.02
CA ALA A 24 -4.73 5.09 -5.11
C ALA A 24 -4.08 3.73 -4.80
N VAL A 25 -2.89 3.44 -5.34
CA VAL A 25 -2.17 2.19 -5.04
C VAL A 25 -1.86 2.10 -3.55
N THR A 26 -1.32 3.17 -2.95
CA THR A 26 -1.05 3.21 -1.52
C THR A 26 -2.33 3.01 -0.70
N LEU A 27 -3.43 3.69 -1.05
CA LEU A 27 -4.71 3.53 -0.35
C LEU A 27 -5.25 2.09 -0.48
N ILE A 28 -5.13 1.46 -1.64
CA ILE A 28 -5.55 0.07 -1.83
C ILE A 28 -4.77 -0.85 -0.88
N ILE A 29 -3.44 -0.70 -0.81
CA ILE A 29 -2.60 -1.51 0.10
C ILE A 29 -3.03 -1.30 1.55
N VAL A 30 -3.22 -0.05 1.98
CA VAL A 30 -3.64 0.27 3.36
C VAL A 30 -5.01 -0.33 3.67
N VAL A 31 -5.97 -0.21 2.75
CA VAL A 31 -7.31 -0.78 2.93
C VAL A 31 -7.26 -2.30 3.01
N LEU A 32 -6.45 -2.97 2.20
CA LEU A 32 -6.29 -4.43 2.24
C LEU A 32 -5.71 -4.89 3.59
N VAL A 33 -4.67 -4.20 4.08
CA VAL A 33 -4.06 -4.51 5.40
C VAL A 33 -5.06 -4.28 6.52
N ALA A 34 -5.78 -3.15 6.51
CA ALA A 34 -6.79 -2.84 7.52
C ALA A 34 -7.96 -3.83 7.49
N ALA A 35 -8.43 -4.21 6.30
CA ALA A 35 -9.48 -5.20 6.13
C ALA A 35 -9.06 -6.56 6.68
N TRP A 36 -7.84 -7.01 6.38
CA TRP A 36 -7.28 -8.26 6.92
C TRP A 36 -7.22 -8.26 8.44
N ILE A 37 -6.64 -7.21 9.05
CA ILE A 37 -6.57 -7.07 10.51
C ILE A 37 -7.98 -7.08 11.12
N GLY A 38 -8.91 -6.33 10.52
CA GLY A 38 -10.30 -6.27 11.00
C GLY A 38 -11.00 -7.62 10.95
N THR A 39 -10.87 -8.35 9.83
CA THR A 39 -11.46 -9.68 9.68
C THR A 39 -10.88 -10.68 10.67
N GLU A 40 -9.56 -10.71 10.85
CA GLU A 40 -8.92 -11.66 11.79
C GLU A 40 -9.26 -11.31 13.24
N ALA A 41 -9.38 -10.02 13.58
CA ALA A 41 -9.82 -9.59 14.90
C ALA A 41 -11.25 -10.05 15.20
N VAL A 42 -12.17 -9.95 14.23
CA VAL A 42 -13.54 -10.46 14.37
C VAL A 42 -13.55 -11.98 14.51
N LEU A 43 -12.80 -12.70 13.67
CA LEU A 43 -12.69 -14.16 13.73
C LEU A 43 -12.16 -14.64 15.08
N LYS A 44 -11.12 -13.98 15.58
CA LYS A 44 -10.56 -14.25 16.91
C LYS A 44 -11.57 -13.97 18.02
N ALA A 45 -12.35 -12.89 17.92
CA ALA A 45 -13.38 -12.56 18.90
C ALA A 45 -14.51 -13.62 18.95
N ILE A 46 -14.85 -14.24 17.83
CA ILE A 46 -15.83 -15.33 17.76
C ILE A 46 -15.21 -16.72 17.98
N GLY A 47 -13.93 -16.80 18.35
CA GLY A 47 -13.22 -18.05 18.60
C GLY A 47 -13.01 -18.93 17.36
N GLN A 48 -13.15 -18.37 16.16
CA GLN A 48 -12.86 -19.08 14.92
C GLN A 48 -11.37 -19.10 14.61
N ARG A 49 -10.97 -20.08 13.79
CA ARG A 49 -9.61 -20.16 13.27
C ARG A 49 -9.33 -19.00 12.33
N PRO A 50 -8.08 -18.48 12.31
CA PRO A 50 -7.70 -17.41 11.40
C PRO A 50 -7.82 -17.88 9.94
N LEU A 51 -8.15 -16.96 9.04
CA LEU A 51 -8.28 -17.27 7.61
C LEU A 51 -6.92 -17.36 6.93
N LEU A 52 -6.01 -16.45 7.28
CA LEU A 52 -4.67 -16.36 6.74
C LEU A 52 -3.62 -16.54 7.84
N ALA A 53 -3.63 -15.64 8.80
CA ALA A 53 -2.73 -15.65 9.94
C ALA A 53 -3.26 -14.66 10.98
N ASP A 54 -3.17 -15.00 12.27
CA ASP A 54 -3.47 -14.05 13.33
C ASP A 54 -2.41 -12.93 13.30
N PRO A 55 -2.80 -11.64 13.20
CA PRO A 55 -1.86 -10.52 13.19
C PRO A 55 -0.89 -10.52 14.38
N GLN A 56 -1.33 -11.03 15.54
CA GLN A 56 -0.45 -11.15 16.71
C GLN A 56 0.66 -12.17 16.45
N THR A 57 0.32 -13.36 15.95
CA THR A 57 1.32 -14.40 15.61
C THR A 57 2.32 -13.92 14.57
N VAL A 58 1.89 -13.15 13.56
CA VAL A 58 2.81 -12.55 12.57
C VAL A 58 3.80 -11.61 13.26
N THR A 59 3.34 -10.81 14.22
CA THR A 59 4.18 -9.87 14.98
C THR A 59 5.14 -10.61 15.89
N ASP A 60 4.68 -11.63 16.60
CA ASP A 60 5.50 -12.43 17.51
C ASP A 60 6.61 -13.18 16.75
N THR A 61 6.26 -13.75 15.59
CA THR A 61 7.22 -14.41 14.69
C THR A 61 8.23 -13.42 14.13
N ALA A 62 7.82 -12.17 13.86
CA ALA A 62 8.74 -11.13 13.43
C ALA A 62 9.73 -10.69 14.53
N LEU A 63 9.34 -10.77 15.80
CA LEU A 63 10.21 -10.46 16.94
C LEU A 63 11.21 -11.59 17.25
N GLN A 64 10.85 -12.83 16.95
CA GLN A 64 11.72 -14.00 17.08
C GLN A 64 11.75 -14.77 15.76
N PRO A 65 12.42 -14.23 14.73
CA PRO A 65 12.37 -14.79 13.40
C PRO A 65 13.15 -16.09 13.33
N ASP A 66 12.53 -17.12 12.75
CA ASP A 66 13.23 -18.32 12.32
C ASP A 66 13.81 -18.14 10.90
N ALA A 67 14.59 -19.12 10.45
CA ALA A 67 15.24 -19.04 9.14
C ALA A 67 14.24 -18.98 7.97
N ALA A 68 13.08 -19.64 8.12
CA ALA A 68 12.02 -19.64 7.12
C ALA A 68 11.35 -18.26 7.02
N PHE A 69 10.98 -17.67 8.17
CA PHE A 69 10.40 -16.33 8.24
C PHE A 69 11.37 -15.29 7.68
N THR A 70 12.65 -15.38 8.02
CA THR A 70 13.68 -14.46 7.52
C THR A 70 13.77 -14.49 5.99
N THR A 71 13.75 -15.68 5.39
CA THR A 71 13.78 -15.86 3.92
C THR A 71 12.54 -15.24 3.27
N ILE A 72 11.35 -15.48 3.82
CA ILE A 72 10.10 -14.91 3.30
C ILE A 72 10.10 -13.38 3.45
N ALA A 73 10.53 -12.88 4.60
CA ALA A 73 10.61 -11.44 4.89
C ALA A 73 11.59 -10.74 3.93
N GLU A 74 12.72 -11.36 3.61
CA GLU A 74 13.69 -10.82 2.64
C GLU A 74 13.07 -10.68 1.25
N ILE A 75 12.36 -11.71 0.77
CA ILE A 75 11.65 -11.66 -0.52
C ILE A 75 10.60 -10.54 -0.53
N ILE A 76 9.79 -10.44 0.53
CA ILE A 76 8.78 -9.39 0.67
C ILE A 76 9.45 -8.01 0.67
N ALA A 77 10.56 -7.85 1.39
CA ALA A 77 11.30 -6.59 1.45
C ALA A 77 11.79 -6.16 0.06
N VAL A 78 12.36 -7.08 -0.72
CA VAL A 78 12.80 -6.80 -2.09
C VAL A 78 11.62 -6.34 -2.96
N VAL A 79 10.47 -7.03 -2.88
CA VAL A 79 9.26 -6.66 -3.62
C VAL A 79 8.77 -5.27 -3.21
N LEU A 80 8.74 -4.95 -1.92
CA LEU A 80 8.34 -3.65 -1.41
C LEU A 80 9.29 -2.52 -1.83
N VAL A 81 10.60 -2.78 -1.89
CA VAL A 81 11.59 -1.82 -2.40
C VAL A 81 11.32 -1.53 -3.88
N ILE A 82 11.13 -2.57 -4.70
CA ILE A 82 10.81 -2.41 -6.12
C ILE A 82 9.52 -1.62 -6.30
N LEU A 83 8.48 -1.96 -5.55
CA LEU A 83 7.20 -1.25 -5.59
C LEU A 83 7.36 0.21 -5.17
N GLY A 84 8.13 0.49 -4.12
CA GLY A 84 8.44 1.84 -3.66
C GLY A 84 9.15 2.66 -4.73
N ILE A 85 10.14 2.08 -5.42
CA ILE A 85 10.83 2.73 -6.55
C ILE A 85 9.83 3.06 -7.66
N ILE A 86 8.94 2.12 -8.03
CA ILE A 86 7.91 2.35 -9.04
C ILE A 86 6.98 3.51 -8.63
N LEU A 87 6.55 3.53 -7.37
CA LEU A 87 5.69 4.60 -6.84
C LEU A 87 6.40 5.96 -6.86
N ILE A 88 7.69 6.01 -6.51
CA ILE A 88 8.51 7.24 -6.58
C ILE A 88 8.62 7.71 -8.03
N VAL A 89 8.96 6.82 -8.96
CA VAL A 89 9.06 7.14 -10.39
C VAL A 89 7.72 7.68 -10.91
N LEU A 90 6.61 7.05 -10.54
CA LEU A 90 5.27 7.48 -10.93
C LEU A 90 4.91 8.85 -10.34
N ALA A 91 5.32 9.12 -9.10
CA ALA A 91 5.09 10.39 -8.43
C ALA A 91 5.91 11.55 -9.02
N VAL A 92 7.13 11.28 -9.50
CA VAL A 92 8.05 12.28 -10.08
C VAL A 92 7.83 12.49 -11.58
N LYS A 93 7.32 11.49 -12.30
CA LYS A 93 7.11 11.59 -13.75
C LYS A 93 6.13 12.72 -14.07
N PRO A 94 6.49 13.67 -14.96
CA PRO A 94 5.60 14.77 -15.31
C PRO A 94 4.32 14.20 -15.92
N GLY A 95 3.19 14.50 -15.28
CA GLY A 95 1.86 14.14 -15.76
C GLY A 95 1.63 14.74 -17.13
N ARG A 96 1.80 13.93 -18.17
CA ARG A 96 1.46 14.28 -19.56
C ARG A 96 -0.06 14.31 -19.72
#